data_AF-A0A0S9QSC5-F1
#
_entry.id   AF-A0A0S9QSC5-F1
#
_cell.length_a   1.000
_cell.length_b   1.000
_cell.length_c   1.000
_cell.angle_alpha   90.00
_cell.angle_beta   90.00
_cell.angle_gamma   90.00
#
_symmetry.space_group_name_H-M   'P 1'
#
loop_
_entity.id
_entity.type
_entity.pdbx_description
1 polymer ?
#
loop_
_entity_poly.entity_id
_entity_poly.type
_entity_poly.pdbx_seq_one_letter_code
_entity_poly.pdbx_strand_id
1 'polypeptide(L)' 'MSSTTDKLKGLANEAVGNLKEGVGKVTGNDKLVAEGKAQELKGEAQRTVGEAKDGVASVVDKVTGKH' A
#
# COMPACT_ATOMS: atom_id res chain seq x y z
N MET A 1 -5.16 -10.29 -14.18
CA MET A 1 -6.11 -9.41 -13.45
C MET A 1 -5.71 -9.26 -11.96
N SER A 2 -4.46 -8.89 -11.65
CA SER A 2 -4.02 -8.69 -10.24
C SER A 2 -4.01 -7.23 -9.79
N SER A 3 -3.81 -6.27 -10.71
CA SER A 3 -3.56 -4.87 -10.36
C SER A 3 -4.72 -4.20 -9.61
N THR A 4 -5.98 -4.55 -9.88
CA THR A 4 -7.14 -4.00 -9.16
C THR A 4 -7.24 -4.55 -7.74
N THR A 5 -7.03 -5.85 -7.56
CA THR A 5 -7.07 -6.52 -6.26
C THR A 5 -5.94 -6.07 -5.36
N ASP A 6 -4.73 -5.88 -5.91
CA ASP A 6 -3.57 -5.41 -5.14
C ASP A 6 -3.70 -3.94 -4.75
N LYS A 7 -4.24 -3.08 -5.64
CA LYS A 7 -4.59 -1.69 -5.31
C LYS A 7 -5.65 -1.60 -4.21
N LEU A 8 -6.68 -2.45 -4.29
CA LEU A 8 -7.72 -2.55 -3.24
C LEU A 8 -7.15 -3.04 -1.91
N LYS A 9 -6.26 -4.03 -1.92
CA LYS A 9 -5.55 -4.48 -0.70
C LYS A 9 -4.67 -3.39 -0.10
N GLY A 10 -4.00 -2.60 -0.93
CA GLY A 10 -3.22 -1.44 -0.47
C GLY A 10 -4.10 -0.43 0.28
N LEU A 11 -5.20 -0.03 -0.35
CA LEU A 11 -6.20 0.89 0.22
C LEU A 11 -6.83 0.34 1.52
N ALA A 12 -7.15 -0.95 1.56
CA ALA A 12 -7.70 -1.58 2.75
C ALA A 12 -6.71 -1.62 3.91
N ASN A 13 -5.43 -1.91 3.65
CA ASN A 13 -4.38 -1.88 4.68
C ASN A 13 -4.13 -0.46 5.21
N GLU A 14 -4.17 0.54 4.34
CA GLU A 14 -4.01 1.96 4.68
C GLU A 14 -5.18 2.45 5.55
N ALA A 15 -6.41 2.07 5.21
CA ALA A 15 -7.59 2.38 6.00
C ALA A 15 -7.57 1.69 7.39
N VAL A 16 -7.16 0.41 7.44
CA VAL A 16 -7.03 -0.33 8.70
C VAL A 16 -5.91 0.24 9.57
N GLY A 17 -4.79 0.66 8.97
CA GLY A 17 -3.68 1.31 9.68
C GLY A 17 -4.12 2.62 10.34
N ASN A 18 -4.77 3.49 9.58
CA ASN A 18 -5.35 4.75 10.08
C ASN A 18 -6.36 4.53 11.21
N LEU A 19 -7.23 3.52 11.07
CA LEU A 19 -8.18 3.14 12.11
C LEU A 19 -7.46 2.68 13.39
N LYS A 20 -6.45 1.81 13.28
CA LYS A 20 -5.67 1.37 14.45
C LYS A 20 -4.93 2.52 15.12
N GLU A 21 -4.39 3.45 14.34
CA GLU A 21 -3.72 4.62 14.90
C GLU A 21 -4.70 5.54 15.63
N GLY A 22 -5.86 5.81 15.02
CA GLY A 22 -6.92 6.61 15.64
C GLY A 22 -7.46 5.97 16.92
N VAL A 23 -7.81 4.69 16.87
CA VAL A 23 -8.29 3.94 18.05
C VAL A 23 -7.20 3.85 19.12
N GLY A 24 -5.95 3.61 18.73
CA GLY A 24 -4.81 3.57 19.65
C GLY A 24 -4.60 4.90 20.38
N LYS A 25 -4.66 6.03 19.67
CA LYS A 25 -4.56 7.38 20.28
C LYS A 25 -5.70 7.65 21.26
N VAL A 26 -6.93 7.27 20.91
CA VAL A 26 -8.12 7.49 21.74
C VAL A 26 -8.12 6.59 22.99
N THR A 27 -7.64 5.36 22.85
CA THR A 27 -7.62 4.37 23.95
C THR A 27 -6.32 4.39 24.75
N GLY A 28 -5.34 5.21 24.38
CA GLY A 28 -4.01 5.24 25.01
C GLY A 28 -3.19 3.97 24.76
N ASN A 29 -3.45 3.26 23.67
CA ASN A 29 -2.79 2.00 23.33
C ASN A 29 -1.66 2.23 22.30
N ASP A 30 -0.45 2.42 22.80
CA ASP A 30 0.76 2.65 22.00
C ASP A 30 1.05 1.53 21.01
N LYS A 31 0.68 0.28 21.34
CA LYS A 31 0.86 -0.88 20.45
C LYS A 31 -0.02 -0.73 19.20
N LEU A 32 -1.27 -0.28 19.35
CA LEU A 32 -2.17 -0.05 18.21
C LEU A 32 -1.68 1.11 17.33
N VAL A 33 -1.15 2.17 17.94
CA VAL A 33 -0.51 3.29 17.22
C VAL A 33 0.69 2.82 16.42
N ALA A 34 1.57 2.04 17.04
CA ALA A 34 2.77 1.50 16.38
C ALA A 34 2.42 0.54 15.24
N GLU A 35 1.44 -0.35 15.44
CA GLU A 35 0.95 -1.24 14.37
C GLU A 35 0.32 -0.47 13.21
N GLY A 36 -0.46 0.58 13.49
CA GLY A 36 -1.05 1.45 12.48
C GLY A 36 0.00 2.10 11.60
N LYS A 37 0.99 2.75 12.22
CA LYS A 37 2.13 3.38 11.53
C LYS A 37 2.95 2.38 10.72
N ALA A 38 3.22 1.19 11.27
CA ALA A 38 3.95 0.16 10.56
C ALA A 38 3.19 -0.36 9.32
N GLN A 39 1.86 -0.47 9.41
CA GLN A 39 1.03 -0.86 8.27
C GLN A 39 0.97 0.23 7.19
N GLU A 40 0.87 1.51 7.58
CA GLU A 40 0.92 2.65 6.65
C GLU A 40 2.23 2.67 5.87
N LEU A 41 3.36 2.59 6.58
CA LEU A 41 4.70 2.61 5.99
C LEU A 41 4.92 1.42 5.04
N LYS A 42 4.40 0.25 5.38
CA LYS A 42 4.39 -0.92 4.51
C LYS A 42 3.54 -0.72 3.26
N GLY A 43 2.36 -0.11 3.39
CA GLY A 43 1.46 0.20 2.28
C GLY A 43 2.09 1.19 1.31
N GLU A 44 2.72 2.23 1.82
CA GLU A 44 3.41 3.26 1.04
C GLU A 44 4.62 2.69 0.29
N ALA A 45 5.41 1.85 0.96
CA ALA A 45 6.51 1.12 0.33
C ALA A 45 6.02 0.18 -0.77
N GLN A 46 4.91 -0.54 -0.54
CA GLN A 46 4.31 -1.42 -1.56
C GLN A 46 3.76 -0.64 -2.75
N ARG A 47 3.12 0.52 -2.54
CA ARG A 47 2.70 1.41 -3.63
C ARG A 47 3.90 1.87 -4.44
N THR A 48 4.92 2.41 -3.79
CA THR A 48 6.11 2.95 -4.46
C THR A 48 6.81 1.88 -5.31
N VAL A 49 7.02 0.69 -4.76
CA VAL A 49 7.59 -0.44 -5.50
C VAL A 49 6.68 -0.89 -6.63
N GLY A 50 5.36 -0.92 -6.40
CA GLY A 50 4.36 -1.25 -7.40
C GLY A 50 4.36 -0.27 -8.58
N GLU A 51 4.36 1.03 -8.30
CA GLU A 51 4.39 2.11 -9.30
C GLU A 51 5.69 2.10 -10.10
N ALA A 52 6.83 1.89 -9.43
CA ALA A 52 8.11 1.73 -10.12
C ALA A 52 8.11 0.51 -11.05
N LYS A 53 7.57 -0.63 -10.60
CA LYS A 53 7.45 -1.85 -11.43
C LYS A 53 6.48 -1.66 -12.58
N ASP A 54 5.32 -1.05 -12.35
CA ASP A 54 4.32 -0.75 -13.41
C ASP A 54 4.91 0.21 -14.43
N GLY A 55 5.67 1.22 -14.01
CA GLY A 55 6.35 2.16 -14.90
C GLY A 55 7.39 1.47 -15.79
N VAL A 56 8.24 0.62 -15.20
CA VAL A 56 9.24 -0.16 -15.96
C VAL A 56 8.55 -1.17 -16.88
N ALA A 57 7.54 -1.89 -16.40
CA ALA A 57 6.77 -2.84 -17.20
C ALA A 57 6.11 -2.12 -18.39
N SER A 58 5.51 -0.95 -18.17
CA SER A 58 4.88 -0.15 -19.22
C SER A 58 5.87 0.32 -20.29
N VAL A 59 7.11 0.64 -19.90
CA VAL A 59 8.18 1.00 -20.85
C VAL A 59 8.64 -0.22 -21.64
N VAL A 60 8.87 -1.35 -20.97
CA VAL A 60 9.26 -2.61 -21.63
C VAL A 60 8.18 -3.07 -22.61
N ASP A 61 6.92 -2.98 -22.24
CA ASP A 61 5.78 -3.38 -23.07
C ASP A 61 5.68 -2.49 -24.34
N LYS A 62 5.83 -1.17 -24.19
CA LYS A 62 5.90 -0.22 -25.32
C LYS A 62 7.08 -0.47 -26.26
N VAL A 63 8.24 -0.87 -25.73
CA VAL A 63 9.46 -1.11 -26.53
C VAL A 63 9.45 -2.48 -27.20
N THR A 64 8.83 -3.49 -26.57
CA THR A 64 8.77 -4.86 -27.10
C THR A 64 7.60 -5.10 -28.06
N GLY A 65 6.71 -4.11 -28.26
CA GLY A 65 5.67 -4.12 -29.30
C GLY A 65 4.61 -5.21 -29.13
N LYS A 66 4.45 -5.72 -27.91
CA LYS A 66 3.53 -6.81 -27.61
C LYS A 66 2.13 -6.25 -27.35
N HIS A 67 1.38 -6.00 -28.43
CA HIS A 67 -0.08 -5.87 -28.35
C HIS A 67 -0.73 -7.23 -28.05
#